data_AF-A0A7C1FWY7-F1
#
_entry.id   AF-A0A7C1FWY7-F1
#
_cell.length_a   1.000
_cell.length_b   1.000
_cell.length_c   1.000
_cell.angle_alpha   90.00
_cell.angle_beta   90.00
_cell.angle_gamma   90.00
#
_symmetry.space_group_name_H-M   'P 1'
#
loop_
_entity.id
_entity.type
_entity.pdbx_description
1 polymer ?
#
loop_
_entity_poly.entity_id
_entity_poly.type
_entity_poly.pdbx_seq_one_letter_code
_entity_poly.pdbx_strand_id
1 'polypeptide(L)'
;MSETTQAAVSPPVPDLAAIEAQAREQGYAEAAEIVVLCSIAGRPSLAGDYISRHLSAADVRKELLALRAEADREEIRSHVLPEAGTTVKQNLDENPVVKACLALSGAKGAK
;
A
#
# COMPACT_ATOMS: atom_id res chain seq x y z
N MET A 1 45.39 11.82 -46.85
CA MET A 1 44.05 12.25 -46.45
C MET A 1 43.06 11.28 -47.08
N SER A 2 42.72 10.19 -46.38
CA SER A 2 41.79 9.18 -46.90
C SER A 2 40.41 9.47 -46.32
N GLU A 3 39.53 9.95 -47.19
CA GLU A 3 38.15 10.30 -46.91
C GLU A 3 37.36 9.00 -46.66
N THR A 4 36.87 8.84 -45.43
CA THR A 4 35.93 7.76 -45.10
C THR A 4 34.54 8.28 -45.43
N THR A 5 34.00 7.88 -46.59
CA THR A 5 32.58 8.10 -46.90
C THR A 5 31.74 7.24 -45.95
N GLN A 6 31.12 7.90 -44.97
CA GLN A 6 30.17 7.31 -44.05
C GLN A 6 28.81 7.19 -44.74
N ALA A 7 28.46 5.96 -45.14
CA ALA A 7 27.12 5.65 -45.62
C ALA A 7 26.10 5.86 -44.50
N ALA A 8 25.10 6.69 -44.75
CA ALA A 8 23.97 6.92 -43.84
C ALA A 8 23.13 5.64 -43.73
N VAL A 9 23.17 4.99 -42.57
CA VAL A 9 22.22 3.92 -42.20
C VAL A 9 20.88 4.57 -41.90
N SER A 10 19.89 4.33 -42.77
CA SER A 10 18.49 4.65 -42.48
C SER A 10 18.02 3.87 -41.24
N PRO A 11 17.29 4.50 -40.30
CA PRO A 11 16.75 3.76 -39.17
C PRO A 11 15.78 2.67 -39.66
N PRO A 12 15.75 1.50 -39.00
CA PRO A 12 14.86 0.40 -39.36
C PRO A 12 13.40 0.84 -39.20
N VAL A 13 12.55 0.50 -40.20
CA VAL A 13 11.11 0.77 -40.15
C VAL A 13 10.48 -0.14 -39.07
N PRO A 14 9.70 0.40 -38.12
CA PRO A 14 9.06 -0.40 -37.09
C PRO A 14 8.05 -1.40 -37.67
N ASP A 15 8.02 -2.63 -37.15
CA ASP A 15 7.00 -3.61 -37.48
C ASP A 15 5.69 -3.28 -36.73
N LEU A 16 4.75 -2.66 -37.44
CA LEU A 16 3.45 -2.27 -36.89
C LEU A 16 2.65 -3.48 -36.39
N ALA A 17 2.73 -4.64 -37.05
CA ALA A 17 1.96 -5.82 -36.65
C ALA A 17 2.46 -6.35 -35.30
N ALA A 18 3.77 -6.35 -35.08
CA ALA A 18 4.36 -6.72 -33.81
C ALA A 18 3.96 -5.74 -32.68
N ILE A 19 3.93 -4.44 -32.97
CA ILE A 19 3.54 -3.41 -32.00
C ILE A 19 2.07 -3.56 -31.59
N GLU A 20 1.17 -3.76 -32.54
CA GLU A 20 -0.26 -3.96 -32.27
C GLU A 20 -0.51 -5.24 -31.46
N ALA A 21 0.18 -6.34 -31.79
CA ALA A 21 0.08 -7.58 -31.04
C ALA A 21 0.53 -7.40 -29.58
N GLN A 22 1.65 -6.72 -29.37
CA GLN A 22 2.16 -6.42 -28.03
C GLN A 22 1.21 -5.51 -27.25
N ALA A 23 0.67 -4.46 -27.88
CA ALA A 23 -0.30 -3.57 -27.23
C ALA A 23 -1.57 -4.31 -26.82
N ARG A 24 -2.05 -5.24 -27.65
CA ARG A 24 -3.23 -6.07 -27.33
C ARG A 24 -2.96 -7.02 -26.17
N GLU A 25 -1.79 -7.65 -26.14
CA GLU A 25 -1.38 -8.52 -25.03
C GLU A 25 -1.31 -7.74 -23.71
N GLN A 26 -0.69 -6.55 -23.74
CA GLN A 26 -0.62 -5.65 -22.59
C GLN A 26 -2.02 -5.24 -22.10
N GLY A 27 -2.93 -4.88 -23.01
CA GLY A 27 -4.31 -4.52 -22.66
C GLY A 27 -5.08 -5.69 -22.03
N TYR A 28 -4.91 -6.92 -22.51
CA TYR A 28 -5.52 -8.09 -21.88
C TYR A 28 -4.92 -8.41 -20.51
N ALA A 29 -3.60 -8.27 -20.36
CA ALA A 29 -2.93 -8.47 -19.07
C ALA A 29 -3.45 -7.47 -18.03
N GLU A 30 -3.59 -6.19 -18.40
CA GLU A 30 -4.13 -5.16 -17.52
C GLU A 30 -5.60 -5.39 -17.17
N ALA A 31 -6.44 -5.76 -18.15
CA ALA A 31 -7.84 -6.11 -17.89
C ALA A 31 -7.98 -7.31 -16.95
N ALA A 32 -7.13 -8.33 -17.10
CA ALA A 32 -7.10 -9.47 -16.19
C ALA A 32 -6.71 -9.06 -14.76
N GLU A 33 -5.71 -8.18 -14.63
CA GLU A 33 -5.31 -7.62 -13.34
C GLU A 33 -6.45 -6.86 -12.66
N ILE A 34 -7.20 -6.04 -13.41
CA ILE A 34 -8.37 -5.31 -12.90
C ILE A 34 -9.44 -6.27 -12.38
N VAL A 35 -9.73 -7.34 -13.11
CA VAL A 35 -10.69 -8.38 -12.67
C VAL A 35 -10.24 -9.02 -11.36
N VAL A 36 -8.95 -9.37 -11.25
CA VAL A 36 -8.37 -9.96 -10.03
C VAL A 36 -8.48 -8.98 -8.85
N LEU A 37 -8.13 -7.71 -9.04
CA LEU A 37 -8.23 -6.67 -8.00
C LEU A 37 -9.67 -6.51 -7.50
N CYS A 38 -10.63 -6.42 -8.42
CA CYS A 38 -12.05 -6.31 -8.06
C CYS A 38 -12.56 -7.55 -7.33
N SER A 39 -12.06 -8.73 -7.69
CA SER A 39 -12.40 -10.00 -7.03
C SER A 39 -11.85 -10.05 -5.60
N ILE A 40 -10.59 -9.67 -5.39
CA ILE A 40 -9.96 -9.59 -4.06
C ILE A 40 -10.68 -8.58 -3.17
N ALA A 41 -11.13 -7.46 -3.73
CA ALA A 41 -11.91 -6.46 -3.01
C ALA A 41 -13.38 -6.85 -2.75
N GLY A 42 -13.81 -8.05 -3.17
CA GLY A 42 -15.19 -8.52 -3.00
C GLY A 42 -16.22 -7.77 -3.86
N ARG A 43 -15.78 -7.09 -4.93
CA ARG A 43 -16.62 -6.24 -5.80
C ARG A 43 -16.41 -6.57 -7.29
N PRO A 44 -16.64 -7.82 -7.73
CA PRO A 44 -16.37 -8.23 -9.12
C PRO A 44 -17.22 -7.48 -10.16
N SER A 45 -18.40 -6.98 -9.77
CA SER A 45 -19.28 -6.21 -10.64
C SER A 45 -18.69 -4.88 -11.12
N LEU A 46 -17.68 -4.33 -10.44
CA LEU A 46 -17.02 -3.08 -10.82
C LEU A 46 -15.98 -3.26 -11.94
N ALA A 47 -15.51 -4.49 -12.19
CA ALA A 47 -14.40 -4.72 -13.11
C ALA A 47 -14.71 -4.26 -14.55
N GLY A 48 -15.91 -4.58 -15.07
CA GLY A 48 -16.30 -4.18 -16.42
C GLY A 48 -16.38 -2.67 -16.59
N ASP A 49 -16.87 -1.95 -15.57
CA ASP A 49 -16.94 -0.50 -15.58
C ASP A 49 -15.53 0.12 -15.57
N TYR A 50 -14.61 -0.35 -14.73
CA TYR A 50 -13.23 0.14 -14.73
C TYR A 50 -12.50 -0.12 -16.05
N ILE A 51 -12.69 -1.29 -16.67
CA ILE A 51 -12.12 -1.60 -17.98
C ILE A 51 -12.69 -0.67 -19.05
N SER A 52 -14.00 -0.42 -19.04
CA SER A 52 -14.65 0.49 -20.00
C SER A 52 -14.19 1.95 -19.87
N ARG A 53 -13.82 2.36 -18.66
CA ARG A 53 -13.25 3.68 -18.36
C ARG A 53 -11.75 3.77 -18.65
N HIS A 54 -11.13 2.69 -19.12
CA HIS A 54 -9.69 2.62 -19.39
C HIS A 54 -8.84 3.04 -18.18
N LEU A 55 -9.29 2.69 -16.98
CA LEU A 55 -8.52 2.95 -15.77
C LEU A 55 -7.32 2.02 -15.68
N SER A 56 -6.19 2.55 -15.24
CA SER A 56 -5.02 1.72 -14.97
C SER A 56 -5.24 0.82 -13.76
N ALA A 57 -4.56 -0.32 -13.69
CA ALA A 57 -4.60 -1.19 -12.51
C ALA A 57 -4.21 -0.44 -11.21
N ALA A 58 -3.31 0.55 -11.30
CA ALA A 58 -2.90 1.37 -10.18
C ALA A 58 -4.02 2.30 -9.69
N ASP A 59 -4.82 2.87 -10.59
CA ASP A 59 -5.94 3.73 -10.22
C ASP A 59 -7.10 2.93 -9.67
N VAL A 60 -7.38 1.74 -10.24
CA VAL A 60 -8.35 0.79 -9.69
C VAL A 60 -7.99 0.40 -8.25
N ARG A 61 -6.71 0.14 -7.94
CA ARG A 61 -6.27 -0.11 -6.56
C ARG A 61 -6.60 1.04 -5.62
N LYS A 62 -6.34 2.29 -6.02
CA LYS A 62 -6.63 3.49 -5.21
C LYS A 62 -8.12 3.62 -4.95
N GLU A 63 -8.94 3.48 -5.99
CA GLU A 63 -10.41 3.56 -5.88
C GLU A 63 -10.97 2.47 -4.95
N LEU A 64 -10.53 1.22 -5.12
CA LEU A 64 -10.94 0.11 -4.26
C LEU A 64 -10.51 0.33 -2.80
N LEU A 65 -9.32 0.89 -2.57
CA LEU A 65 -8.85 1.22 -1.22
C LEU A 65 -9.67 2.35 -0.59
N ALA A 66 -10.04 3.38 -1.36
CA ALA A 66 -10.91 4.45 -0.90
C ALA A 66 -12.31 3.93 -0.54
N LEU A 67 -12.89 3.09 -1.41
CA LEU A 67 -14.17 2.44 -1.14
C LEU A 67 -14.13 1.56 0.11
N ARG A 68 -13.02 0.86 0.33
CA ARG A 68 -12.81 0.07 1.55
C ARG A 68 -12.71 0.96 2.78
N ALA A 69 -11.96 2.05 2.72
CA ALA A 69 -11.82 2.98 3.84
C ALA A 69 -13.16 3.59 4.27
N GLU A 70 -14.04 3.91 3.31
CA GLU A 70 -15.39 4.40 3.63
C GLU A 70 -16.31 3.30 4.18
N ALA A 71 -16.14 2.04 3.75
CA ALA A 71 -16.88 0.92 4.32
C ALA A 71 -16.39 0.57 5.75
N ASP A 72 -15.09 0.64 5.99
CA ASP A 72 -14.42 0.36 7.27
C ASP A 72 -14.45 1.57 8.23
N ARG A 73 -15.24 2.62 7.93
CA ARG A 73 -15.36 3.85 8.74
C ARG A 73 -16.09 3.65 10.07
N GLU A 74 -16.48 2.41 10.39
CA GLU A 74 -17.12 2.10 11.67
C GLU A 74 -16.15 2.43 12.81
N GLU A 75 -16.53 3.42 13.62
CA GLU A 75 -15.70 3.96 14.69
C GLU A 75 -15.39 2.86 15.71
N ILE A 76 -14.10 2.52 15.87
CA ILE A 76 -13.68 1.52 16.87
C ILE A 76 -13.98 2.09 18.25
N ARG A 77 -15.12 1.72 18.82
CA ARG A 77 -15.48 2.04 20.21
C ARG A 77 -14.70 1.13 21.15
N SER A 78 -13.55 1.61 21.60
CA SER A 78 -12.82 0.97 22.70
C SER A 78 -13.64 1.12 23.99
N HIS A 79 -14.31 0.05 24.41
CA HIS A 79 -15.01 0.02 25.69
C HIS A 79 -14.10 -0.67 26.72
N VAL A 80 -13.48 0.13 27.58
CA VAL A 80 -12.82 -0.41 28.78
C VAL A 80 -13.90 -0.61 29.83
N LEU A 81 -14.17 -1.87 30.19
CA LEU A 81 -15.06 -2.20 31.29
C LEU A 81 -14.47 -1.61 32.58
N PRO A 82 -15.29 -1.05 33.50
CA PRO A 82 -14.80 -0.56 34.80
C PRO A 82 -13.97 -1.61 35.56
N GLU A 83 -14.35 -2.87 35.43
CA GLU A 83 -13.69 -4.03 36.04
C GLU A 83 -12.36 -4.43 35.35
N ALA A 84 -12.11 -3.94 34.12
CA ALA A 84 -10.87 -4.20 33.39
C ALA A 84 -9.73 -3.23 33.79
N GLY A 85 -10.01 -2.27 34.67
CA GLY A 85 -8.97 -1.51 35.35
C GLY A 85 -8.14 -2.42 36.26
N THR A 86 -6.85 -2.13 36.42
CA THR A 86 -5.99 -2.83 37.39
C THR A 86 -6.50 -2.56 38.80
N THR A 87 -7.31 -3.47 39.36
CA THR A 87 -7.93 -3.35 40.68
C THR A 87 -6.93 -3.58 41.83
N VAL A 88 -5.76 -4.14 41.52
CA VAL A 88 -4.71 -4.36 42.50
C VAL A 88 -4.02 -3.02 42.77
N LYS A 89 -4.25 -2.44 43.96
CA LYS A 89 -3.36 -1.44 44.53
C LYS A 89 -1.99 -2.09 44.71
N GLN A 90 -1.17 -2.07 43.67
CA GLN A 90 0.20 -2.51 43.76
C GLN A 90 0.87 -1.65 44.83
N ASN A 91 1.51 -2.29 45.80
CA ASN A 91 2.33 -1.58 46.75
C ASN A 91 3.45 -0.87 45.95
N LEU A 92 3.43 0.46 45.91
CA LEU A 92 4.36 1.23 45.09
C LEU A 92 5.80 1.08 45.58
N ASP A 93 6.00 0.79 46.87
CA ASP A 93 7.33 0.58 47.47
C ASP A 93 8.01 -0.70 46.94
N GLU A 94 7.24 -1.69 46.49
CA GLU A 94 7.75 -2.92 45.87
C GLU A 94 7.83 -2.85 44.35
N ASN A 95 7.32 -1.77 43.72
CA ASN A 95 7.28 -1.67 42.27
C ASN A 95 8.71 -1.48 41.69
N PRO A 96 9.17 -2.37 40.80
CA PRO A 96 10.53 -2.34 40.28
C PRO A 96 10.83 -1.06 39.47
N VAL A 97 9.83 -0.47 38.81
CA VAL A 97 9.97 0.79 38.06
C VAL A 97 10.17 1.96 39.03
N VAL A 98 9.40 2.00 40.12
CA VAL A 98 9.53 3.04 41.16
C VAL A 98 10.90 2.96 41.83
N LYS A 99 11.37 1.75 42.18
CA LYS A 99 12.73 1.54 42.73
C LYS A 99 13.82 2.02 41.78
N ALA A 100 13.72 1.73 40.49
CA ALA A 100 14.69 2.17 39.49
C ALA A 100 14.73 3.70 39.36
N CYS A 101 13.57 4.36 39.33
CA CYS A 101 13.48 5.82 39.30
C CYS A 101 14.09 6.47 40.56
N LEU A 102 13.81 5.92 41.75
CA LEU A 102 14.38 6.40 43.01
C LEU A 102 15.90 6.25 43.02
N ALA A 103 16.43 5.10 42.62
CA ALA A 103 17.87 4.87 42.51
C ALA A 103 18.55 5.88 41.55
N LEU A 104 17.90 6.18 40.42
CA LEU A 104 18.40 7.18 39.47
C LEU A 104 18.35 8.61 40.02
N SER A 105 17.33 8.95 40.81
CA SER A 105 17.19 10.26 41.46
C SER A 105 18.21 10.48 42.58
N GLY A 106 18.57 9.44 43.33
CA GLY A 106 19.61 9.48 44.37
C GLY A 106 21.03 9.61 43.80
N ALA A 107 21.28 9.07 42.60
CA ALA A 107 22.58 9.18 41.93
C ALA A 107 22.86 10.59 41.36
N LYS A 108 21.83 11.45 41.22
CA LYS A 108 21.97 12.80 40.64
C LYS A 108 22.27 13.89 41.67
N GLY A 109 22.33 13.55 42.97
CA GLY A 109 22.58 14.49 44.07
C GLY A 109 23.96 14.41 44.72
N ALA A 110 24.84 13.49 44.32
CA ALA A 110 26.20 13.40 44.83
C ALA A 110 27.15 14.26 43.97
N LYS A 111 27.27 15.53 44.33
CA LYS A 111 28.38 16.41 43.94
C LYS A 111 28.95 17.05 45.19
#